data_AF-A0A3M1I6H5-F1
#
_entry.id   AF-A0A3M1I6H5-F1
#
_cell.length_a   1.000
_cell.length_b   1.000
_cell.length_c   1.000
_cell.angle_alpha   90.00
_cell.angle_beta   90.00
_cell.angle_gamma   90.00
#
_symmetry.space_group_name_H-M   'P 1'
#
loop_
_entity.id
_entity.type
_entity.pdbx_description
1 polymer ?
#
loop_
_entity_poly.entity_id
_entity_poly.type
_entity_poly.pdbx_seq_one_letter_code
_entity_poly.pdbx_strand_id
1 'polypeptide(L)'
;PASHFTLGLEAYLQATSPIRRYSDLVNQRQLKSTLSNYYSYSEEDIQQIIQRTEYTQNTARLVTRARKNYWIFKYIQDLGKHLLPALVLNHFPNNRLLIQIHDELPPLDEGAPPYPHLYECTIPYRGKDKIPQGTWISVYIGNIDPRAQTMEVSFATILEVQNLDCFRGKNS
;
A
#
# COMPACT_ATOMS: atom_id res chain seq x y z
N PRO A 1 -12.51 1.55 -26.05
CA PRO A 1 -11.28 1.82 -25.27
C PRO A 1 -11.10 3.33 -25.17
N ALA A 2 -10.67 3.83 -24.01
CA ALA A 2 -10.46 5.27 -23.79
C ALA A 2 -8.96 5.59 -23.72
N SER A 3 -8.62 6.87 -23.83
CA SER A 3 -7.24 7.34 -23.68
C SER A 3 -6.69 6.96 -22.31
N HIS A 4 -5.46 6.47 -22.30
CA HIS A 4 -4.75 6.12 -21.08
C HIS A 4 -3.76 7.24 -20.73
N PHE A 5 -4.22 8.19 -19.89
CA PHE A 5 -3.48 9.40 -19.54
C PHE A 5 -2.03 9.14 -19.12
N THR A 6 -1.79 8.13 -18.28
CA THR A 6 -0.43 7.80 -17.78
C THR A 6 0.51 7.22 -18.85
N LEU A 7 -0.02 6.67 -19.94
CA LEU A 7 0.78 6.07 -21.01
C LEU A 7 0.86 6.99 -22.24
N GLY A 8 0.09 8.08 -22.27
CA GLY A 8 0.01 8.97 -23.43
C GLY A 8 -0.59 8.32 -24.69
N LEU A 9 -1.29 7.19 -24.55
CA LEU A 9 -1.86 6.45 -25.67
C LEU A 9 -3.34 6.80 -25.86
N GLU A 10 -3.75 6.94 -27.13
CA GLU A 10 -5.14 7.20 -27.52
C GLU A 10 -6.07 6.02 -27.17
N ALA A 11 -5.54 4.79 -27.21
CA ALA A 11 -6.25 3.59 -26.79
C ALA A 11 -5.28 2.58 -26.17
N TYR A 12 -5.71 1.96 -25.06
CA TYR A 12 -4.96 0.90 -24.38
C TYR A 12 -5.88 -0.25 -23.97
N LEU A 13 -5.42 -1.48 -24.14
CA LEU A 13 -6.08 -2.69 -23.62
C LEU A 13 -5.03 -3.71 -23.19
N GLN A 14 -5.38 -4.54 -22.20
CA GLN A 14 -4.52 -5.62 -21.71
C GLN A 14 -4.91 -6.95 -22.37
N ALA A 15 -3.97 -7.64 -23.02
CA ALA A 15 -4.22 -8.92 -23.71
C ALA A 15 -3.09 -9.96 -23.52
N THR A 16 -2.11 -9.70 -22.65
CA THR A 16 -0.87 -10.48 -22.56
C THR A 16 -0.84 -11.50 -21.43
N SER A 17 -1.86 -11.55 -20.57
CA SER A 17 -1.90 -12.41 -19.38
C SER A 17 -3.21 -13.20 -19.22
N PRO A 18 -3.68 -13.94 -20.25
CA PRO A 18 -4.98 -14.64 -20.24
C PRO A 18 -5.11 -15.71 -19.14
N ILE A 19 -4.00 -16.29 -18.67
CA ILE A 19 -4.00 -17.30 -17.59
C ILE A 19 -4.44 -16.70 -16.24
N ARG A 20 -4.07 -15.44 -15.99
CA ARG A 20 -4.28 -14.78 -14.68
C ARG A 20 -5.31 -13.65 -14.72
N ARG A 21 -5.77 -13.22 -15.91
CA ARG A 21 -6.79 -12.18 -16.08
C ARG A 21 -7.80 -12.59 -17.14
N TYR A 22 -9.05 -12.74 -16.72
CA TYR A 22 -10.15 -13.10 -17.63
C TYR A 22 -10.40 -12.05 -18.73
N SER A 23 -10.19 -10.76 -18.42
CA SER A 23 -10.25 -9.67 -19.40
C SER A 23 -9.30 -9.88 -20.58
N ASP A 24 -8.07 -10.35 -20.33
CA ASP A 24 -7.08 -10.58 -21.37
C ASP A 24 -7.50 -11.75 -22.28
N LEU A 25 -8.12 -12.78 -21.72
CA LEU A 25 -8.68 -13.90 -22.47
C LEU A 25 -9.84 -13.46 -23.37
N VAL A 26 -10.73 -12.60 -22.87
CA VAL A 26 -11.86 -12.06 -23.64
C VAL A 26 -11.35 -11.20 -24.79
N ASN A 27 -10.35 -10.35 -24.54
CA ASN A 27 -9.71 -9.53 -25.58
C ASN A 27 -9.04 -10.41 -26.66
N GLN A 28 -8.35 -11.49 -26.27
CA GLN A 28 -7.78 -12.44 -27.23
C GLN A 28 -8.85 -13.14 -28.07
N ARG A 29 -9.98 -13.53 -27.46
CA ARG A 29 -11.11 -14.14 -28.18
C ARG A 29 -11.75 -13.16 -29.16
N GLN A 30 -11.92 -11.90 -28.78
CA GLN A 30 -12.43 -10.86 -29.67
C GLN A 30 -11.50 -10.63 -30.86
N LEU A 31 -10.19 -10.49 -30.63
CA LEU A 31 -9.19 -10.37 -31.70
C LEU A 31 -9.18 -11.60 -32.63
N LYS A 32 -9.34 -12.80 -32.07
CA LYS A 32 -9.45 -14.01 -32.89
C LYS A 32 -10.75 -14.04 -33.70
N SER A 33 -11.86 -13.60 -33.11
CA SER A 33 -13.17 -13.54 -33.76
C SER A 33 -13.13 -12.61 -34.98
N THR A 34 -12.54 -11.42 -34.85
CA THR A 34 -12.44 -10.47 -35.96
C THR A 34 -11.59 -11.00 -37.12
N LEU A 35 -10.57 -11.81 -36.83
CA LEU A 35 -9.71 -12.43 -37.85
C LEU A 35 -10.31 -13.69 -38.49
N SER A 36 -11.17 -14.43 -37.77
CA SER A 36 -11.66 -15.76 -38.19
C SER A 36 -13.17 -15.83 -38.44
N ASN A 37 -13.88 -14.69 -38.39
CA ASN A 37 -15.35 -14.60 -38.51
C ASN A 37 -16.10 -15.57 -37.58
N TYR A 38 -15.59 -15.72 -36.35
CA TYR A 38 -16.14 -16.62 -35.35
C TYR A 38 -17.13 -15.90 -34.43
N TYR A 39 -17.60 -16.57 -33.38
CA TYR A 39 -18.50 -15.98 -32.38
C TYR A 39 -17.95 -14.67 -31.80
N SER A 40 -18.73 -13.58 -31.97
CA SER A 40 -18.45 -12.27 -31.39
C SER A 40 -19.34 -12.03 -30.19
N TYR A 41 -18.73 -11.55 -29.10
CA TYR A 41 -19.47 -11.13 -27.91
C TYR A 41 -20.36 -9.93 -28.24
N SER A 42 -21.60 -9.91 -27.76
CA SER A 42 -22.42 -8.70 -27.83
C SER A 42 -21.90 -7.63 -26.86
N GLU A 43 -22.38 -6.40 -27.00
CA GLU A 43 -22.05 -5.34 -26.05
C GLU A 43 -22.53 -5.70 -24.63
N GLU A 44 -23.73 -6.28 -24.52
CA GLU A 44 -24.29 -6.74 -23.25
C GLU A 44 -23.45 -7.86 -22.62
N ASP A 45 -22.96 -8.82 -23.41
CA ASP A 45 -22.08 -9.89 -22.94
C ASP A 45 -20.78 -9.30 -22.34
N ILE A 46 -20.18 -8.32 -23.03
CA ILE A 46 -18.96 -7.66 -22.59
C ILE A 46 -19.22 -6.89 -21.30
N GLN A 47 -20.32 -6.13 -21.21
CA GLN A 47 -20.68 -5.38 -20.01
C GLN A 47 -20.87 -6.30 -18.80
N GLN A 48 -21.56 -7.43 -18.97
CA GLN A 48 -21.73 -8.42 -17.89
C GLN A 48 -20.40 -9.04 -17.46
N ILE A 49 -19.53 -9.36 -18.42
CA ILE A 49 -18.20 -9.92 -18.15
C ILE A 49 -17.35 -8.91 -17.36
N ILE A 50 -17.37 -7.63 -17.74
CA ILE A 50 -16.63 -6.57 -17.05
C ILE A 50 -17.09 -6.50 -15.59
N GLN A 51 -18.41 -6.36 -15.36
CA GLN A 51 -18.96 -6.26 -14.00
C GLN A 51 -18.58 -7.45 -13.11
N ARG A 52 -18.68 -8.68 -13.62
CA ARG A 52 -18.31 -9.90 -12.87
C ARG A 52 -16.81 -9.95 -12.58
N THR A 53 -15.99 -9.56 -13.55
CA THR A 53 -14.53 -9.56 -13.43
C THR A 53 -14.08 -8.51 -12.41
N GLU A 54 -14.63 -7.30 -12.47
CA GLU A 54 -14.35 -6.22 -11.52
C GLU A 54 -14.71 -6.61 -10.10
N TYR A 55 -15.90 -7.20 -9.89
CA TYR A 55 -16.30 -7.70 -8.57
C TYR A 55 -15.30 -8.72 -8.02
N THR A 56 -14.93 -9.70 -8.83
CA THR A 56 -13.98 -10.76 -8.42
C THR A 56 -12.59 -10.20 -8.14
N GLN A 57 -12.11 -9.27 -8.98
CA GLN A 57 -10.83 -8.60 -8.78
C GLN A 57 -10.81 -7.76 -7.51
N ASN A 58 -11.90 -7.04 -7.21
CA ASN A 58 -12.01 -6.24 -5.99
C ASN A 58 -11.98 -7.14 -4.75
N THR A 59 -12.72 -8.24 -4.74
CA THR A 59 -12.68 -9.23 -3.65
C THR A 59 -11.28 -9.81 -3.46
N ALA A 60 -10.60 -10.20 -4.55
CA ALA A 60 -9.23 -10.72 -4.50
C ALA A 60 -8.24 -9.68 -3.94
N ARG A 61 -8.38 -8.40 -4.32
CA ARG A 61 -7.58 -7.29 -3.78
C ARG A 61 -7.79 -7.12 -2.28
N LEU A 62 -9.04 -7.17 -1.80
CA LEU A 62 -9.37 -7.07 -0.38
C LEU A 62 -8.72 -8.20 0.42
N VAL A 63 -8.83 -9.45 -0.04
CA VAL A 63 -8.21 -10.61 0.62
C VAL A 63 -6.68 -10.51 0.62
N THR A 64 -6.09 -10.07 -0.49
CA THR A 64 -4.64 -9.90 -0.59
C THR A 64 -4.14 -8.83 0.37
N ARG A 65 -4.84 -7.70 0.46
CA ARG A 65 -4.54 -6.62 1.41
C ARG A 65 -4.69 -7.11 2.85
N ALA A 66 -5.77 -7.82 3.17
CA ALA A 66 -6.01 -8.39 4.49
C ALA A 66 -4.88 -9.34 4.91
N ARG A 67 -4.45 -10.23 4.01
CA ARG A 67 -3.33 -11.15 4.25
C ARG A 67 -2.01 -10.39 4.46
N LYS A 68 -1.73 -9.38 3.63
CA LYS A 68 -0.54 -8.54 3.77
C LYS A 68 -0.52 -7.86 5.14
N ASN A 69 -1.63 -7.23 5.53
CA ASN A 69 -1.77 -6.54 6.81
C ASN A 69 -1.59 -7.49 8.00
N TYR A 70 -2.17 -8.70 7.93
CA TYR A 70 -2.00 -9.71 8.97
C TYR A 70 -0.52 -10.01 9.25
N TRP A 71 0.27 -10.27 8.20
CA TRP A 71 1.69 -10.59 8.36
C TRP A 71 2.51 -9.39 8.85
N ILE A 72 2.18 -8.17 8.42
CA ILE A 72 2.84 -6.95 8.91
C ILE A 72 2.55 -6.75 10.40
N PHE A 73 1.29 -6.87 10.83
CA PHE A 73 0.94 -6.69 12.24
C PHE A 73 1.53 -7.78 13.12
N LYS A 74 1.57 -9.02 12.62
CA LYS A 74 2.26 -10.10 13.30
C LYS A 74 3.76 -9.82 13.44
N TYR A 75 4.39 -9.31 12.39
CA TYR A 75 5.80 -8.93 12.43
C TYR A 75 6.06 -7.81 13.46
N ILE A 76 5.26 -6.74 13.47
CA ILE A 76 5.39 -5.65 14.45
C ILE A 76 5.12 -6.16 15.88
N GLN A 77 4.18 -7.09 16.05
CA GLN A 77 3.93 -7.74 17.33
C GLN A 77 5.13 -8.57 17.80
N ASP A 78 5.71 -9.37 16.90
CA ASP A 78 6.88 -10.21 17.19
C ASP A 78 8.16 -9.37 17.43
N LEU A 79 8.23 -8.16 16.86
CA LEU A 79 9.33 -7.22 17.05
C LEU A 79 9.45 -6.74 18.50
N GLY A 80 8.34 -6.71 19.25
CA GLY A 80 8.32 -6.34 20.67
C GLY A 80 8.74 -4.89 20.97
N LYS A 81 8.90 -4.05 19.95
CA LYS A 81 9.26 -2.63 20.10
C LYS A 81 8.00 -1.79 20.32
N HIS A 82 7.99 -1.02 21.41
CA HIS A 82 6.92 -0.08 21.69
C HIS A 82 7.10 1.28 21.02
N LEU A 83 8.30 1.58 20.53
CA LEU A 83 8.61 2.83 19.83
C LEU A 83 9.23 2.49 18.49
N LEU A 84 8.63 2.99 17.41
CA LEU A 84 9.17 2.87 16.06
C LEU A 84 9.32 4.24 15.40
N PRO A 85 10.35 4.39 14.53
CA PRO A 85 10.47 5.55 13.68
C PRO A 85 9.39 5.54 12.61
N ALA A 86 8.82 6.71 12.33
CA ALA A 86 7.87 6.91 11.26
C ALA A 86 8.12 8.23 10.53
N LEU A 87 7.83 8.25 9.23
CA LEU A 87 7.94 9.42 8.38
C LEU A 87 6.57 10.07 8.23
N VAL A 88 6.48 11.39 8.43
CA VAL A 88 5.26 12.15 8.15
C VAL A 88 5.11 12.35 6.66
N LEU A 89 4.09 11.73 6.05
CA LEU A 89 3.80 11.85 4.63
C LEU A 89 2.86 13.02 4.35
N ASN A 90 1.79 13.16 5.14
CA ASN A 90 0.78 14.19 4.89
C ASN A 90 -0.07 14.53 6.12
N HIS A 91 -0.82 15.64 6.02
CA HIS A 91 -1.77 16.12 7.01
C HIS A 91 -3.18 16.05 6.44
N PHE A 92 -4.10 15.55 7.25
CA PHE A 92 -5.52 15.61 6.97
C PHE A 92 -6.19 16.74 7.76
N PRO A 93 -7.27 17.33 7.24
CA PRO A 93 -7.97 18.46 7.89
C PRO A 93 -8.51 18.17 9.30
N ASN A 94 -8.68 16.90 9.66
CA ASN A 94 -9.24 16.44 10.93
C ASN A 94 -8.17 16.21 12.01
N ASN A 95 -7.07 16.98 11.98
CA ASN A 95 -5.93 16.83 12.89
C ASN A 95 -5.39 15.40 12.92
N ARG A 96 -5.26 14.80 11.73
CA ARG A 96 -4.63 13.49 11.57
C ARG A 96 -3.42 13.57 10.66
N LEU A 97 -2.42 12.75 10.95
CA LEU A 97 -1.21 12.63 10.16
C LEU A 97 -1.23 11.29 9.43
N LEU A 98 -0.94 11.32 8.13
CA LEU A 98 -0.54 10.13 7.40
C LEU A 98 0.93 9.90 7.70
N ILE A 99 1.25 8.75 8.28
CA ILE A 99 2.59 8.37 8.65
C ILE A 99 2.97 7.04 8.00
N GLN A 100 4.26 6.85 7.79
CA GLN A 100 4.83 5.61 7.30
C GLN A 100 5.78 5.05 8.36
N ILE A 101 5.44 3.90 8.93
CA ILE A 101 6.22 3.22 9.97
C ILE A 101 7.35 2.42 9.31
N HIS A 102 8.54 2.51 9.91
CA HIS A 102 9.75 1.79 9.51
C HIS A 102 10.30 1.01 10.72
N ASP A 103 10.87 -0.18 10.50
CA ASP A 103 11.55 -0.93 11.58
C ASP A 103 12.93 -0.33 11.91
N GLU A 104 13.58 0.19 10.88
CA GLU A 104 14.97 0.58 10.92
C GLU A 104 15.15 1.87 10.06
N LEU A 105 16.13 2.72 10.42
CA LEU A 105 16.27 4.14 10.02
C LEU A 105 17.31 4.37 8.94
N PRO A 106 17.08 5.24 7.92
CA PRO A 106 17.76 5.38 6.62
C PRO A 106 19.28 5.11 6.59
N PRO A 107 19.84 4.72 5.43
CA PRO A 107 21.20 4.23 5.37
C PRO A 107 22.08 5.42 5.70
N LEU A 108 22.94 5.25 6.69
CA LEU A 108 23.78 6.36 7.14
C LEU A 108 24.80 6.77 6.08
N ASP A 109 24.99 5.96 5.01
CA ASP A 109 25.96 6.17 3.93
C ASP A 109 25.41 5.84 2.53
N GLU A 110 25.97 6.50 1.51
CA GLU A 110 25.66 6.29 0.09
C GLU A 110 26.00 4.85 -0.34
N GLY A 111 24.97 4.04 -0.65
CA GLY A 111 25.10 2.74 -1.32
C GLY A 111 24.50 1.54 -0.59
N ALA A 112 24.08 1.68 0.66
CA ALA A 112 23.38 0.62 1.39
C ALA A 112 21.85 0.73 1.21
N PRO A 113 21.08 -0.37 0.99
CA PRO A 113 19.63 -0.33 0.99
C PRO A 113 19.08 -0.21 2.42
N PRO A 114 18.32 0.86 2.74
CA PRO A 114 17.71 1.06 4.05
C PRO A 114 16.22 0.71 4.05
N TYR A 115 15.95 -0.50 4.53
CA TYR A 115 14.73 -0.89 5.24
C TYR A 115 13.42 -1.10 4.46
N PRO A 116 12.63 -2.10 4.88
CA PRO A 116 11.29 -2.29 4.38
C PRO A 116 10.34 -1.30 5.06
N HIS A 117 9.70 -0.44 4.27
CA HIS A 117 8.44 0.18 4.67
C HIS A 117 7.52 -0.90 5.23
N LEU A 118 7.17 -0.78 6.51
CA LEU A 118 6.34 -1.76 7.18
C LEU A 118 4.86 -1.47 6.93
N TYR A 119 4.43 -0.26 7.28
CA TYR A 119 3.01 0.06 7.28
C TYR A 119 2.74 1.56 7.19
N GLU A 120 1.72 1.93 6.41
CA GLU A 120 1.17 3.28 6.37
C GLU A 120 -0.11 3.33 7.18
N CYS A 121 -0.21 4.30 8.09
CA CYS A 121 -1.41 4.51 8.88
C CYS A 121 -1.66 5.99 9.16
N THR A 122 -2.89 6.27 9.57
CA THR A 122 -3.30 7.62 9.93
C THR A 122 -3.44 7.70 11.44
N ILE A 123 -2.71 8.61 12.08
CA ILE A 123 -2.75 8.80 13.53
C ILE A 123 -3.34 10.16 13.91
N PRO A 124 -4.06 10.27 15.04
CA PRO A 124 -4.47 11.57 15.55
C PRO A 124 -3.25 12.36 16.03
N TYR A 125 -3.24 13.65 15.73
CA TYR A 125 -2.20 14.56 16.17
C TYR A 125 -2.83 15.78 16.85
N ARG A 126 -2.56 15.94 18.15
CA ARG A 126 -3.12 17.01 18.98
C ARG A 126 -2.16 18.19 19.19
N GLY A 127 -1.03 18.21 18.49
CA GLY A 127 -0.10 19.34 18.57
C GLY A 127 -0.70 20.60 17.96
N LYS A 128 -0.30 21.76 18.50
CA LYS A 128 -0.73 23.08 17.99
C LYS A 128 -0.01 23.44 16.68
N ASP A 129 1.22 22.97 16.52
CA ASP A 129 2.07 23.30 15.38
C ASP A 129 1.99 22.22 14.30
N LYS A 130 1.99 22.62 13.03
CA LYS A 130 2.06 21.65 11.92
C LYS A 130 3.47 21.07 11.86
N ILE A 131 3.55 19.74 11.83
CA ILE A 131 4.83 19.06 11.56
C ILE A 131 5.10 19.18 10.05
N PRO A 132 6.31 19.50 9.60
CA PRO A 132 6.62 19.47 8.18
C PRO A 132 6.45 18.06 7.59
N GLN A 133 6.08 17.97 6.31
CA GLN A 133 6.14 16.70 5.59
C GLN A 133 7.60 16.29 5.42
N GLY A 134 7.87 14.98 5.45
CA GLY A 134 9.23 14.43 5.42
C GLY A 134 9.96 14.45 6.77
N THR A 135 9.32 14.94 7.84
CA THR A 135 9.89 14.90 9.19
C THR A 135 9.78 13.50 9.78
N TRP A 136 10.85 13.05 10.42
CA TRP A 136 10.87 11.81 11.20
C TRP A 136 10.30 12.04 12.60
N ILE A 137 9.44 11.12 13.01
CA ILE A 137 8.81 11.11 14.32
C ILE A 137 8.96 9.72 14.93
N SER A 138 8.96 9.64 16.25
CA SER A 138 8.76 8.38 16.96
C SER A 138 7.28 8.22 17.23
N VAL A 139 6.78 7.01 17.00
CA VAL A 139 5.41 6.63 17.32
C VAL A 139 5.39 5.50 18.32
N TYR A 140 4.46 5.58 19.27
CA TYR A 140 4.20 4.52 20.21
C TYR A 140 3.26 3.49 19.59
N ILE A 141 3.61 2.22 19.68
CA ILE A 141 2.76 1.11 19.27
C ILE A 141 2.15 0.48 20.52
N GLY A 142 0.83 0.60 20.60
CA GLY A 142 0.01 0.04 21.66
C GLY A 142 -0.41 -1.39 21.34
N ASN A 143 -1.69 -1.68 21.62
CA ASN A 143 -2.22 -3.01 21.36
C ASN A 143 -2.29 -3.31 19.85
N ILE A 144 -1.88 -4.52 19.47
CA ILE A 144 -1.90 -5.01 18.09
C ILE A 144 -2.72 -6.30 18.06
N ASP A 145 -3.75 -6.32 17.23
CA ASP A 145 -4.50 -7.53 16.89
C ASP A 145 -4.37 -7.80 15.38
N PRO A 146 -3.47 -8.72 14.97
CA PRO A 146 -3.33 -9.11 13.57
C PRO A 146 -4.60 -9.68 12.95
N ARG A 147 -5.44 -10.36 13.74
CA ARG A 147 -6.68 -11.01 13.25
C ARG A 147 -7.78 -9.97 13.04
N ALA A 148 -7.96 -9.06 13.98
CA ALA A 148 -8.92 -7.95 13.85
C ALA A 148 -8.42 -6.85 12.91
N GLN A 149 -7.16 -6.90 12.49
CA GLN A 149 -6.49 -5.86 11.70
C GLN A 149 -6.52 -4.49 12.37
N THR A 150 -6.32 -4.47 13.68
CA THR A 150 -6.25 -3.25 14.47
C THR A 150 -4.86 -3.09 15.07
N MET A 151 -4.36 -1.85 15.03
CA MET A 151 -3.10 -1.46 15.65
C MET A 151 -3.27 -0.06 16.21
N GLU A 152 -3.04 0.09 17.50
CA GLU A 152 -3.05 1.39 18.15
C GLU A 152 -1.71 2.08 17.95
N VAL A 153 -1.73 3.25 17.32
CA VAL A 153 -0.52 4.06 17.10
C VAL A 153 -0.78 5.48 17.57
N SER A 154 0.13 6.00 18.37
CA SER A 154 0.08 7.37 18.88
C SER A 154 1.40 8.10 18.65
N PHE A 155 1.30 9.41 18.45
CA PHE A 155 2.47 10.27 18.35
C PHE A 155 3.22 10.30 19.69
N ALA A 156 4.55 10.10 19.67
CA ALA A 156 5.39 10.23 20.85
C ALA A 156 6.21 11.53 20.82
N THR A 157 7.13 11.68 19.87
CA THR A 157 8.05 12.84 19.81
C THR A 157 8.64 12.98 18.40
N ILE A 158 9.10 14.18 18.06
CA ILE A 158 9.85 14.44 16.82
C ILE A 158 11.28 13.94 16.97
N LEU A 159 11.78 13.20 15.99
CA LEU A 159 13.16 12.73 15.98
C LEU A 159 14.04 13.78 15.29
N GLU A 160 14.85 14.47 16.08
CA GLU A 160 15.97 15.25 15.55
C GLU A 160 17.09 14.32 15.10
N VAL A 161 17.87 14.73 14.09
CA VAL A 161 18.92 13.92 13.44
C VAL A 161 19.96 13.37 14.45
N GLN A 162 20.10 13.99 15.62
CA GLN A 162 21.02 13.58 16.69
C GLN A 162 20.43 12.52 17.65
N ASN A 163 19.10 12.36 17.70
CA ASN A 163 18.41 11.40 18.59
C ASN A 163 18.13 10.04 17.92
N LEU A 164 18.60 9.85 16.69
CA LEU A 164 18.45 8.60 15.93
C LEU A 164 19.27 7.44 16.52
N ASP A 165 20.29 7.75 17.32
CA ASP A 165 21.16 6.76 17.96
C ASP A 165 20.47 5.97 19.08
N CYS A 166 19.35 6.43 19.64
CA CYS A 166 18.67 5.73 20.74
C CYS A 166 17.88 4.49 20.29
N PHE A 167 17.61 4.35 19.00
CA PHE A 167 16.98 3.16 18.40
C PHE A 167 17.99 2.09 17.97
N ARG A 168 19.29 2.42 18.01
CA ARG A 168 20.36 1.42 17.93
C ARG A 168 20.33 0.66 19.25
N GLY A 169 19.74 -0.53 19.25
CA GLY A 169 19.90 -1.46 20.35
C GLY A 169 21.38 -1.49 20.75
N LYS A 170 21.66 -1.33 22.04
CA LYS A 170 22.99 -1.59 22.59
C LYS A 170 23.33 -3.04 22.21
N ASN A 171 24.16 -3.22 21.19
CA ASN A 171 24.82 -4.49 20.93
C ASN A 171 25.81 -4.69 22.09
N SER A 172 25.36 -5.39 23.13
CA SER A 172 26.20 -6.09 24.09
C SER A 172 26.34 -7.54 23.67
#